data_AF-A0A951E0Y8-F1
#
_entry.id   AF-A0A951E0Y8-F1
#
_cell.length_a   1.000
_cell.length_b   1.000
_cell.length_c   1.000
_cell.angle_alpha   90.00
_cell.angle_beta   90.00
_cell.angle_gamma   90.00
#
_symmetry.space_group_name_H-M   'P 1'
#
loop_
_entity.id
_entity.type
_entity.pdbx_description
1 polymer ?
#
loop_
_entity_poly.entity_id
_entity_poly.type
_entity_poly.pdbx_seq_one_letter_code
_entity_poly.pdbx_strand_id
1 'polypeptide(L)'
;MNRSHFRLAAGIFFLGAVDCCLADSFTFDLKATGRLEFPAWIPDRPLAFPKSQSELSFPVVPGADDDDLALTVVFQEEMGGFLSVYWENAFGKRQLLAPNLFENIGLLNQRTLLINRPTMGGPGKVVLKSSQAVLNVLRVRLDWARPGVVRLVDNIPNGALVTTGGKMFAPEEVDGSSLTPIADSWEGRILTTSVTDRAERIEKGIEFSVSVPAKVSRVRLEVLVNGLQLDQTLTLWLNGAAVGTLALEVPDLTDPGYEKVEDGTLRFTGWRKGVLILRGDQLPLGENHFQFQTPPGAQVAIRDFLLQLEYGAN
;
A
#
# COMPACT_ATOMS: atom_id res chain seq x y z
N MET A 1 -8.00 75.50 34.85
CA MET A 1 -8.98 74.58 35.46
C MET A 1 -10.06 74.27 34.42
N ASN A 2 -10.06 73.07 33.84
CA ASN A 2 -11.28 72.31 33.50
C ASN A 2 -10.87 70.96 32.91
N ARG A 3 -11.20 69.90 33.64
CA ARG A 3 -11.10 68.50 33.19
C ARG A 3 -12.31 68.22 32.29
N SER A 4 -12.09 67.61 31.15
CA SER A 4 -13.13 66.89 30.41
C SER A 4 -12.61 65.51 30.03
N HIS A 5 -13.31 64.49 30.52
CA HIS A 5 -13.10 63.09 30.22
C HIS A 5 -13.62 62.79 28.81
N PHE A 6 -12.88 62.03 28.00
CA PHE A 6 -13.47 61.23 26.92
C PHE A 6 -12.81 59.85 26.85
N ARG A 7 -13.68 58.86 26.61
CA ARG A 7 -13.53 57.44 26.90
C ARG A 7 -12.62 56.73 25.91
N LEU A 8 -11.85 55.77 26.43
CA LEU A 8 -11.13 54.74 25.69
C LEU A 8 -12.16 53.81 25.01
N ALA A 9 -12.13 53.69 23.68
CA ALA A 9 -12.82 52.63 22.97
C ALA A 9 -11.82 51.50 22.72
N ALA A 10 -11.98 50.38 23.45
CA ALA A 10 -11.26 49.15 23.18
C ALA A 10 -11.85 48.50 21.92
N GLY A 11 -11.19 48.69 20.79
CA GLY A 11 -11.45 47.93 19.57
C GLY A 11 -10.82 46.54 19.70
N ILE A 12 -11.63 45.54 20.00
CA ILE A 12 -11.26 44.13 19.86
C ILE A 12 -11.11 43.87 18.36
N PHE A 13 -9.86 43.77 17.89
CA PHE A 13 -9.57 43.20 16.59
C PHE A 13 -9.83 41.69 16.68
N PHE A 14 -10.96 41.25 16.13
CA PHE A 14 -11.10 39.87 15.69
C PHE A 14 -10.09 39.65 14.57
N LEU A 15 -8.92 39.10 14.92
CA LEU A 15 -8.12 38.34 13.97
C LEU A 15 -8.98 37.14 13.57
N GLY A 16 -9.67 37.27 12.44
CA GLY A 16 -10.24 36.12 11.76
C GLY A 16 -9.11 35.13 11.55
N ALA A 17 -9.18 34.00 12.23
CA ALA A 17 -8.38 32.84 11.88
C ALA A 17 -8.71 32.57 10.41
N VAL A 18 -7.72 32.78 9.55
CA VAL A 18 -7.77 32.20 8.22
C VAL A 18 -7.71 30.71 8.49
N ASP A 19 -8.84 30.03 8.34
CA ASP A 19 -8.87 28.58 8.14
C ASP A 19 -8.08 28.32 6.85
N CYS A 20 -6.75 28.35 6.96
CA CYS A 20 -5.90 27.67 6.02
C CYS A 20 -6.36 26.23 6.08
N CYS A 21 -7.06 25.76 5.05
CA CYS A 21 -7.35 24.36 4.88
C CYS A 21 -6.05 23.59 5.11
N LEU A 22 -5.92 22.94 6.27
CA LEU A 22 -4.77 22.11 6.57
C LEU A 22 -4.77 21.03 5.50
N ALA A 23 -3.72 20.99 4.67
CA ALA A 23 -3.62 19.93 3.69
C ALA A 23 -3.57 18.61 4.46
N ASP A 24 -4.58 17.75 4.26
CA ASP A 24 -4.68 16.45 4.93
C ASP A 24 -3.60 15.46 4.45
N SER A 25 -2.85 15.83 3.42
CA SER A 25 -1.81 15.00 2.79
C SER A 25 -0.52 15.77 2.56
N PHE A 26 0.60 15.06 2.61
CA PHE A 26 1.93 15.53 2.29
C PHE A 26 2.66 14.48 1.46
N THR A 27 3.22 14.88 0.31
CA THR A 27 4.04 13.99 -0.53
C THR A 27 5.44 14.55 -0.66
N PHE A 28 6.43 13.69 -0.41
CA PHE A 28 7.84 13.99 -0.57
C PHE A 28 8.45 13.08 -1.63
N ASP A 29 8.88 13.69 -2.73
CA ASP A 29 9.60 13.04 -3.83
C ASP A 29 11.09 13.32 -3.72
N LEU A 30 11.91 12.28 -3.56
CA LEU A 30 13.37 12.45 -3.40
C LEU A 30 14.04 13.04 -4.64
N LYS A 31 13.45 12.83 -5.82
CA LYS A 31 13.97 13.32 -7.10
C LYS A 31 13.38 14.67 -7.52
N ALA A 32 12.37 15.18 -6.82
CA ALA A 32 11.72 16.43 -7.23
C ALA A 32 12.65 17.62 -6.98
N THR A 33 12.85 18.44 -8.01
CA THR A 33 13.70 19.65 -7.97
C THR A 33 12.93 20.93 -7.65
N GLY A 34 11.66 20.80 -7.24
CA GLY A 34 10.76 21.92 -6.93
C GLY A 34 10.85 22.42 -5.49
N ARG A 35 10.25 23.60 -5.25
CA ARG A 35 10.03 24.09 -3.89
C ARG A 35 8.95 23.22 -3.23
N LEU A 36 9.32 22.52 -2.17
CA LEU A 36 8.39 21.79 -1.31
C LEU A 36 7.64 22.79 -0.42
N GLU A 37 6.31 22.70 -0.43
CA GLU A 37 5.43 23.34 0.54
C GLU A 37 5.11 22.34 1.64
N PHE A 38 5.25 22.76 2.89
CA PHE A 38 5.02 21.91 4.04
C PHE A 38 3.71 22.32 4.70
N PRO A 39 2.79 21.37 4.96
CA PRO A 39 1.62 21.67 5.76
C PRO A 39 2.05 21.96 7.20
N ALA A 40 1.22 22.66 7.97
CA ALA A 40 1.58 23.10 9.33
C ALA A 40 1.91 21.94 10.28
N TRP A 41 1.40 20.74 10.02
CA TRP A 41 1.69 19.53 10.80
C TRP A 41 3.01 18.83 10.41
N ILE A 42 3.72 19.30 9.38
CA ILE A 42 5.11 18.97 9.06
C ILE A 42 5.96 20.23 9.28
N PRO A 43 6.46 20.48 10.50
CA PRO A 43 7.04 21.77 10.85
C PRO A 43 8.40 22.04 10.19
N ASP A 44 9.12 20.99 9.81
CA ASP A 44 10.48 21.08 9.28
C ASP A 44 10.69 20.16 8.07
N ARG A 45 11.76 20.43 7.32
CA ARG A 45 12.16 19.60 6.18
C ARG A 45 12.54 18.19 6.63
N PRO A 46 12.25 17.16 5.81
CA PRO A 46 12.77 15.82 6.05
C PRO A 46 14.29 15.82 6.11
N LEU A 47 14.85 15.09 7.07
CA LEU A 47 16.30 15.01 7.29
C LEU A 47 16.82 13.64 6.87
N ALA A 48 17.84 13.64 6.01
CA ALA A 48 18.57 12.44 5.62
C ALA A 48 19.92 12.39 6.36
N PHE A 49 20.22 11.29 7.03
CA PHE A 49 21.48 11.12 7.77
C PHE A 49 22.35 10.05 7.10
N PRO A 50 23.53 10.41 6.55
CA PRO A 50 24.48 9.42 6.06
C PRO A 50 25.19 8.76 7.25
N LYS A 51 24.92 7.47 7.46
CA LYS A 51 25.67 6.57 8.36
C LYS A 51 25.92 5.24 7.63
N SER A 52 26.45 4.23 8.31
CA SER A 52 26.50 2.84 7.80
C SER A 52 25.12 2.29 7.41
N GLN A 53 24.06 2.89 7.94
CA GLN A 53 22.66 2.71 7.54
C GLN A 53 22.05 4.09 7.26
N SER A 54 21.41 4.27 6.11
CA SER A 54 20.74 5.53 5.79
C SER A 54 19.42 5.65 6.53
N GLU A 55 19.16 6.83 7.09
CA GLU A 55 17.88 7.18 7.70
C GLU A 55 17.27 8.40 6.99
N LEU A 56 15.94 8.41 6.87
CA LEU A 56 15.14 9.56 6.47
C LEU A 56 14.05 9.79 7.50
N SER A 57 13.94 11.01 8.01
CA SER A 57 13.01 11.36 9.08
C SER A 57 12.04 12.45 8.67
N PHE A 58 10.76 12.28 8.99
CA PHE A 58 9.68 13.23 8.76
C PHE A 58 9.12 13.71 10.09
N PRO A 59 9.31 14.99 10.47
CA PRO A 59 8.72 15.53 11.69
C PRO A 59 7.22 15.67 11.50
N VAL A 60 6.45 15.19 12.47
CA VAL A 60 4.99 15.18 12.45
C VAL A 60 4.47 15.77 13.76
N VAL A 61 3.55 16.72 13.65
CA VAL A 61 2.80 17.31 14.75
C VAL A 61 1.34 16.92 14.55
N PRO A 62 0.87 15.84 15.21
CA PRO A 62 -0.52 15.42 15.07
C PRO A 62 -1.50 16.50 15.53
N GLY A 63 -2.63 16.59 14.82
CA GLY A 63 -3.73 17.48 15.17
C GLY A 63 -4.38 17.15 16.52
N ALA A 64 -5.35 17.99 16.90
CA ALA A 64 -6.20 17.73 18.07
C ALA A 64 -7.18 16.58 17.83
N ASP A 65 -7.51 16.32 16.57
CA ASP A 65 -8.35 15.21 16.16
C ASP A 65 -7.67 13.86 16.41
N ASP A 66 -8.46 12.83 16.68
CA ASP A 66 -8.01 11.46 16.97
C ASP A 66 -7.73 10.69 15.66
N ASP A 67 -7.11 11.38 14.70
CA ASP A 67 -6.82 10.86 13.37
C ASP A 67 -5.54 10.01 13.39
N ASP A 68 -5.58 8.90 12.66
CA ASP A 68 -4.42 8.05 12.42
C ASP A 68 -3.60 8.60 11.24
N LEU A 69 -2.35 8.18 11.10
CA LEU A 69 -1.48 8.63 10.01
C LEU A 69 -1.15 7.47 9.06
N ALA A 70 -1.57 7.57 7.80
CA ALA A 70 -1.17 6.64 6.75
C ALA A 70 0.16 7.05 6.13
N LEU A 71 1.16 6.20 6.28
CA LEU A 71 2.48 6.31 5.66
C LEU A 71 2.54 5.39 4.45
N THR A 72 2.49 5.95 3.24
CA THR A 72 2.78 5.22 2.01
C THR A 72 4.21 5.47 1.56
N VAL A 73 4.99 4.41 1.37
CA VAL A 73 6.37 4.47 0.90
C VAL A 73 6.48 3.74 -0.42
N VAL A 74 7.04 4.42 -1.43
CA VAL A 74 7.41 3.84 -2.73
C VAL A 74 8.92 3.68 -2.74
N PHE A 75 9.41 2.47 -3.02
CA PHE A 75 10.83 2.14 -2.88
C PHE A 75 11.26 1.07 -3.88
N GLN A 76 12.57 0.98 -4.10
CA GLN A 76 13.20 -0.14 -4.78
C GLN A 76 13.67 -1.16 -3.74
N GLU A 77 13.17 -2.39 -3.82
CA GLU A 77 13.68 -3.46 -2.97
C GLU A 77 15.08 -3.87 -3.36
N GLU A 78 15.87 -4.20 -2.36
CA GLU A 78 17.14 -4.90 -2.51
C GLU A 78 17.02 -6.29 -1.89
N MET A 79 17.39 -7.33 -2.64
CA MET A 79 17.31 -8.70 -2.15
C MET A 79 18.19 -8.88 -0.91
N GLY A 80 17.63 -9.48 0.14
CA GLY A 80 18.29 -9.70 1.43
C GLY A 80 18.40 -8.44 2.31
N GLY A 81 17.93 -7.29 1.84
CA GLY A 81 17.90 -6.04 2.61
C GLY A 81 16.66 -5.89 3.47
N PHE A 82 16.59 -4.76 4.19
CA PHE A 82 15.35 -4.33 4.86
C PHE A 82 15.13 -2.82 4.77
N LEU A 83 13.86 -2.43 4.87
CA LEU A 83 13.43 -1.06 5.13
C LEU A 83 12.50 -1.07 6.33
N SER A 84 12.97 -0.55 7.45
CA SER A 84 12.23 -0.50 8.71
C SER A 84 11.61 0.87 8.94
N VAL A 85 10.50 0.89 9.68
CA VAL A 85 9.78 2.11 10.04
C VAL A 85 9.72 2.22 11.56
N TYR A 86 10.07 3.39 12.07
CA TYR A 86 9.97 3.73 13.49
C TYR A 86 9.15 5.00 13.69
N TRP A 87 8.50 5.07 14.85
CA TRP A 87 8.06 6.33 15.44
C TRP A 87 9.08 6.78 16.48
N GLU A 88 9.60 8.01 16.37
CA GLU A 88 10.45 8.65 17.37
C GLU A 88 9.67 9.78 18.03
N ASN A 89 9.37 9.66 19.32
CA ASN A 89 8.62 10.71 20.03
C ASN A 89 9.49 11.95 20.30
N ALA A 90 8.88 13.04 20.80
CA ALA A 90 9.59 14.28 21.14
C ALA A 90 10.76 14.12 22.13
N PHE A 91 10.81 13.02 22.90
CA PHE A 91 11.90 12.70 23.83
C PHE A 91 13.01 11.83 23.20
N GLY A 92 12.92 11.52 21.91
CA GLY A 92 13.90 10.69 21.19
C GLY A 92 13.75 9.18 21.41
N LYS A 93 12.67 8.72 22.06
CA LYS A 93 12.41 7.28 22.22
C LYS A 93 11.82 6.73 20.93
N ARG A 94 12.48 5.70 20.36
CA ARG A 94 12.02 5.00 19.16
C ARG A 94 11.15 3.79 19.50
N GLN A 95 10.00 3.70 18.83
CA GLN A 95 9.14 2.53 18.77
C GLN A 95 9.23 1.95 17.35
N LEU A 96 9.54 0.67 17.24
CA LEU A 96 9.50 -0.03 15.95
C LEU A 96 8.03 -0.20 15.55
N LEU A 97 7.69 0.27 14.34
CA LEU A 97 6.35 0.10 13.77
C LEU A 97 6.34 -1.08 12.79
N ALA A 98 7.28 -1.09 11.85
CA ALA A 98 7.43 -2.18 10.88
C ALA A 98 8.90 -2.62 10.81
N PRO A 99 9.21 -3.90 11.08
CA PRO A 99 10.59 -4.42 11.03
C PRO A 99 11.15 -4.43 9.61
N ASN A 100 10.31 -4.70 8.61
CA ASN A 100 10.71 -4.73 7.21
C ASN A 100 9.51 -4.50 6.29
N LEU A 101 9.61 -3.53 5.39
CA LEU A 101 8.64 -3.30 4.32
C LEU A 101 8.94 -4.13 3.07
N PHE A 102 10.14 -4.71 2.94
CA PHE A 102 10.54 -5.49 1.78
C PHE A 102 9.89 -6.87 1.80
N GLU A 103 9.52 -7.36 0.61
CA GLU A 103 9.06 -8.74 0.38
C GLU A 103 10.14 -9.65 -0.19
N ASN A 104 11.35 -9.11 -0.38
CA ASN A 104 12.50 -9.81 -0.92
C ASN A 104 12.32 -10.26 -2.38
N ILE A 105 11.54 -9.49 -3.16
CA ILE A 105 11.37 -9.72 -4.60
C ILE A 105 12.37 -8.93 -5.45
N GLY A 106 13.05 -7.93 -4.87
CA GLY A 106 14.07 -7.13 -5.56
C GLY A 106 13.51 -6.25 -6.68
N LEU A 107 12.21 -5.93 -6.63
CA LEU A 107 11.52 -5.05 -7.59
C LEU A 107 11.15 -3.72 -6.93
N LEU A 108 10.72 -2.77 -7.75
CA LEU A 108 10.02 -1.59 -7.26
C LEU A 108 8.74 -2.03 -6.54
N ASN A 109 8.49 -1.48 -5.37
CA ASN A 109 7.33 -1.82 -4.56
C ASN A 109 6.78 -0.59 -3.82
N GLN A 110 5.57 -0.75 -3.31
CA GLN A 110 4.87 0.24 -2.50
C GLN A 110 4.27 -0.45 -1.29
N ARG A 111 4.37 0.19 -0.13
CA ARG A 111 3.72 -0.23 1.11
C ARG A 111 3.05 0.92 1.80
N THR A 112 1.87 0.67 2.35
CA THR A 112 1.22 1.58 3.28
C THR A 112 1.24 0.99 4.68
N LEU A 113 1.58 1.82 5.65
CA LEU A 113 1.53 1.53 7.07
C LEU A 113 0.64 2.57 7.74
N LEU A 114 -0.31 2.16 8.56
CA LEU A 114 -1.03 3.06 9.43
C LEU A 114 -0.30 3.23 10.76
N ILE A 115 -0.26 4.44 11.28
CA ILE A 115 0.33 4.77 12.57
C ILE A 115 -0.80 5.32 13.42
N ASN A 116 -1.26 4.52 14.38
CA ASN A 116 -2.41 4.92 15.17
C ASN A 116 -2.11 6.08 16.14
N ARG A 117 -3.12 6.89 16.45
CA ARG A 117 -2.98 8.04 17.35
C ARG A 117 -2.35 7.69 18.72
N PRO A 118 -2.70 6.56 19.37
CA PRO A 118 -2.07 6.16 20.63
C PRO A 118 -0.56 5.90 20.51
N THR A 119 -0.11 5.32 19.38
CA THR A 119 1.32 5.10 19.12
C THR A 119 2.05 6.42 18.92
N MET A 120 1.42 7.39 18.23
CA MET A 120 2.01 8.71 18.06
C MET A 120 2.17 9.43 19.40
N GLY A 121 1.13 9.42 20.25
CA GLY A 121 1.15 9.98 21.61
C GLY A 121 1.40 11.51 21.71
N GLY A 122 1.67 12.19 20.59
CA GLY A 122 2.02 13.61 20.53
C GLY A 122 2.94 13.92 19.34
N PRO A 123 3.61 15.08 19.32
CA PRO A 123 4.60 15.41 18.31
C PRO A 123 5.79 14.43 18.31
N GLY A 124 6.32 14.15 17.13
CA GLY A 124 7.43 13.23 16.95
C GLY A 124 7.91 13.18 15.50
N LYS A 125 8.49 12.05 15.10
CA LYS A 125 9.01 11.84 13.76
C LYS A 125 8.73 10.42 13.29
N VAL A 126 8.32 10.28 12.03
CA VAL A 126 8.39 9.00 11.31
C VAL A 126 9.82 8.83 10.79
N VAL A 127 10.46 7.71 11.09
CA VAL A 127 11.84 7.42 10.69
C VAL A 127 11.87 6.17 9.82
N LEU A 128 12.28 6.33 8.57
CA LEU A 128 12.59 5.25 7.64
C LEU A 128 14.08 4.90 7.77
N LYS A 129 14.38 3.61 7.87
CA LYS A 129 15.75 3.13 8.05
C LYS A 129 16.04 1.91 7.19
N SER A 130 17.06 2.02 6.33
CA SER A 130 17.49 0.94 5.44
C SER A 130 18.64 0.14 6.07
N SER A 131 18.76 -1.13 5.68
CA SER A 131 19.93 -1.96 5.95
C SER A 131 21.19 -1.47 5.23
N GLN A 132 21.02 -0.62 4.22
CA GLN A 132 22.06 -0.16 3.31
C GLN A 132 22.50 1.27 3.61
N ALA A 133 23.60 1.67 2.98
CA ALA A 133 24.06 3.06 2.99
C ALA A 133 23.16 4.00 2.16
N VAL A 134 22.27 3.45 1.34
CA VAL A 134 21.28 4.18 0.52
C VAL A 134 19.88 3.69 0.86
N LEU A 135 18.92 4.62 0.99
CA LEU A 135 17.58 4.28 1.48
C LEU A 135 16.71 3.59 0.43
N ASN A 136 17.01 3.79 -0.86
CA ASN A 136 16.22 3.30 -2.01
C ASN A 136 14.72 3.68 -1.99
N VAL A 137 14.36 4.70 -1.21
CA VAL A 137 13.01 5.30 -1.21
C VAL A 137 12.93 6.33 -2.33
N LEU A 138 11.86 6.25 -3.12
CA LEU A 138 11.58 7.15 -4.23
C LEU A 138 10.61 8.25 -3.81
N ARG A 139 9.55 7.86 -3.10
CA ARG A 139 8.47 8.73 -2.64
C ARG A 139 7.99 8.31 -1.27
N VAL A 140 7.63 9.29 -0.47
CA VAL A 140 6.88 9.10 0.77
C VAL A 140 5.63 9.97 0.70
N ARG A 141 4.48 9.38 1.00
CA ARG A 141 3.21 10.09 1.15
C ARG A 141 2.68 9.83 2.55
N LEU A 142 2.29 10.91 3.22
CA LEU A 142 1.68 10.93 4.53
C LEU A 142 0.27 11.49 4.37
N ASP A 143 -0.75 10.74 4.78
CA ASP A 143 -2.15 11.19 4.77
C ASP A 143 -2.75 11.00 6.16
N TRP A 144 -3.49 11.99 6.66
CA TRP A 144 -4.36 11.77 7.81
C TRP A 144 -5.49 10.81 7.41
N ALA A 145 -5.66 9.75 8.18
CA ALA A 145 -6.68 8.73 8.00
C ALA A 145 -7.71 8.87 9.12
N ARG A 146 -8.94 9.20 8.75
CA ARG A 146 -10.03 9.42 9.70
C ARG A 146 -10.82 8.11 9.89
N PRO A 147 -11.26 7.79 11.11
CA PRO A 147 -12.21 6.70 11.32
C PRO A 147 -13.48 6.94 10.49
N GLY A 148 -13.69 6.13 9.46
CA GLY A 148 -14.86 6.16 8.60
C GLY A 148 -15.78 4.98 8.89
N VAL A 149 -17.09 5.23 9.02
CA VAL A 149 -18.08 4.14 8.96
C VAL A 149 -18.44 3.93 7.50
N VAL A 150 -17.76 3.00 6.83
CA VAL A 150 -18.19 2.51 5.52
C VAL A 150 -19.25 1.45 5.76
N ARG A 151 -20.49 1.72 5.35
CA ARG A 151 -21.53 0.69 5.29
C ARG A 151 -21.29 -0.17 4.05
N LEU A 152 -20.60 -1.29 4.24
CA LEU A 152 -20.57 -2.35 3.22
C LEU A 152 -21.99 -2.93 3.10
N VAL A 153 -22.52 -2.99 1.88
CA VAL A 153 -23.79 -3.68 1.59
C VAL A 153 -23.48 -5.18 1.64
N ASP A 154 -23.37 -5.70 2.87
CA ASP A 154 -23.52 -7.10 3.30
C ASP A 154 -23.09 -7.20 4.79
N ASN A 155 -24.07 -7.04 5.67
CA ASN A 155 -24.17 -7.44 7.10
C ASN A 155 -22.95 -7.50 8.06
N ILE A 156 -21.83 -6.82 7.81
CA ILE A 156 -20.79 -6.60 8.85
C ILE A 156 -20.37 -5.12 8.84
N PRO A 157 -20.72 -4.32 9.87
CA PRO A 157 -20.09 -3.02 10.06
C PRO A 157 -18.68 -3.26 10.63
N ASN A 158 -17.69 -3.41 9.76
CA ASN A 158 -16.30 -3.20 10.16
C ASN A 158 -15.98 -1.73 9.89
N GLY A 159 -15.61 -0.98 10.92
CA GLY A 159 -15.04 0.35 10.73
C GLY A 159 -13.84 0.22 9.79
N ALA A 160 -13.80 1.03 8.73
CA ALA A 160 -12.70 1.04 7.78
C ALA A 160 -11.94 2.35 7.99
N LEU A 161 -10.62 2.28 8.03
CA LEU A 161 -9.79 3.47 8.04
C LEU A 161 -9.69 3.93 6.59
N VAL A 162 -10.20 5.13 6.33
CA VAL A 162 -10.35 5.69 4.99
C VAL A 162 -9.52 6.97 4.91
N THR A 163 -8.66 7.09 3.90
CA THR A 163 -7.96 8.36 3.63
C THR A 163 -8.93 9.38 3.03
N THR A 164 -8.54 10.66 3.03
CA THR A 164 -9.30 11.71 2.30
C THR A 164 -9.44 11.39 0.80
N GLY A 165 -8.57 10.55 0.23
CA GLY A 165 -8.67 10.04 -1.14
C GLY A 165 -9.58 8.82 -1.33
N GLY A 166 -10.26 8.35 -0.28
CA GLY A 166 -11.19 7.21 -0.35
C GLY A 166 -10.53 5.83 -0.30
N LYS A 167 -9.21 5.75 -0.08
CA LYS A 167 -8.51 4.47 0.06
C LYS A 167 -8.87 3.83 1.41
N MET A 168 -9.36 2.59 1.38
CA MET A 168 -9.58 1.75 2.56
C MET A 168 -8.32 0.93 2.88
N PHE A 169 -7.98 0.82 4.17
CA PHE A 169 -6.84 0.01 4.63
C PHE A 169 -7.26 -1.36 5.16
N ALA A 170 -6.48 -2.39 4.82
CA ALA A 170 -6.57 -3.72 5.44
C ALA A 170 -5.93 -3.74 6.84
N PRO A 171 -6.35 -4.64 7.76
CA PRO A 171 -5.79 -4.72 9.11
C PRO A 171 -4.26 -4.84 9.16
N GLU A 172 -3.65 -5.56 8.22
CA GLU A 172 -2.20 -5.75 8.16
C GLU A 172 -1.46 -4.52 7.63
N GLU A 173 -2.15 -3.68 6.83
CA GLU A 173 -1.65 -2.34 6.53
C GLU A 173 -1.69 -1.43 7.78
N VAL A 174 -2.47 -1.78 8.80
CA VAL A 174 -2.60 -0.98 10.03
C VAL A 174 -1.46 -1.21 11.01
N ASP A 175 -0.97 -2.43 11.15
CA ASP A 175 0.08 -2.76 12.13
C ASP A 175 1.44 -3.06 11.49
N GLY A 176 1.52 -3.11 10.16
CA GLY A 176 2.75 -3.43 9.44
C GLY A 176 3.20 -4.86 9.64
N SER A 177 2.32 -5.73 10.14
CA SER A 177 2.57 -7.16 10.24
C SER A 177 2.60 -7.81 8.85
N SER A 178 3.13 -9.02 8.79
CA SER A 178 3.04 -9.82 7.57
C SER A 178 1.58 -10.04 7.21
N LEU A 179 1.25 -9.97 5.92
CA LEU A 179 -0.10 -10.28 5.44
C LEU A 179 -0.53 -11.66 5.94
N THR A 180 -1.71 -11.73 6.57
CA THR A 180 -2.27 -13.00 7.04
C THR A 180 -2.67 -13.82 5.82
N PRO A 181 -2.21 -15.07 5.67
CA PRO A 181 -2.63 -15.91 4.55
C PRO A 181 -4.14 -16.13 4.59
N ILE A 182 -4.79 -16.07 3.42
CA ILE A 182 -6.23 -16.35 3.33
C ILE A 182 -6.44 -17.84 3.59
N ALA A 183 -7.18 -18.15 4.66
CA ALA A 183 -7.53 -19.52 4.99
C ALA A 183 -8.56 -20.10 4.01
N ASP A 184 -8.43 -21.39 3.75
CA ASP A 184 -9.41 -22.13 2.96
C ASP A 184 -10.80 -21.99 3.59
N SER A 185 -11.79 -21.65 2.77
CA SER A 185 -13.15 -21.42 3.23
C SER A 185 -14.18 -21.96 2.24
N TRP A 186 -15.29 -22.43 2.79
CA TRP A 186 -16.43 -22.93 2.03
C TRP A 186 -17.61 -21.99 2.17
N GLU A 187 -18.18 -21.60 1.04
CA GLU A 187 -19.46 -20.91 0.95
C GLU A 187 -20.39 -21.66 0.00
N GLY A 188 -21.31 -22.45 0.57
CA GLY A 188 -22.16 -23.34 -0.21
C GLY A 188 -21.34 -24.37 -0.99
N ARG A 189 -21.26 -24.21 -2.32
CA ARG A 189 -20.50 -25.09 -3.24
C ARG A 189 -19.18 -24.49 -3.71
N ILE A 190 -18.82 -23.32 -3.18
CA ILE A 190 -17.62 -22.59 -3.57
C ILE A 190 -16.56 -22.82 -2.50
N LEU A 191 -15.43 -23.39 -2.91
CA LEU A 191 -14.21 -23.43 -2.11
C LEU A 191 -13.33 -22.26 -2.53
N THR A 192 -13.01 -21.36 -1.60
CA THR A 192 -11.91 -20.40 -1.77
C THR A 192 -10.67 -21.01 -1.12
N THR A 193 -9.57 -21.12 -1.88
CA THR A 193 -8.32 -21.68 -1.40
C THR A 193 -7.12 -20.86 -1.89
N SER A 194 -6.07 -20.80 -1.06
CA SER A 194 -4.81 -20.14 -1.40
C SER A 194 -3.81 -21.14 -1.98
N VAL A 195 -3.32 -20.85 -3.18
CA VAL A 195 -2.29 -21.64 -3.87
C VAL A 195 -0.89 -21.22 -3.40
N THR A 196 -0.66 -19.91 -3.27
CA THR A 196 0.51 -19.33 -2.62
C THR A 196 0.16 -17.97 -2.03
N ASP A 197 0.64 -17.71 -0.83
CA ASP A 197 0.61 -16.42 -0.13
C ASP A 197 1.93 -15.65 -0.29
N ARG A 198 2.96 -16.29 -0.85
CA ARG A 198 4.31 -15.71 -0.91
C ARG A 198 4.47 -14.81 -2.12
N ALA A 199 5.27 -13.76 -1.94
CA ALA A 199 5.77 -12.96 -3.04
C ALA A 199 6.88 -13.71 -3.78
N GLU A 200 6.61 -14.07 -5.03
CA GLU A 200 7.46 -14.94 -5.82
C GLU A 200 7.71 -14.37 -7.21
N ARG A 201 8.97 -14.40 -7.63
CA ARG A 201 9.43 -13.99 -8.96
C ARG A 201 9.15 -15.07 -9.99
N ILE A 202 8.29 -14.78 -10.97
CA ILE A 202 7.75 -15.80 -11.89
C ILE A 202 8.46 -15.88 -13.23
N GLU A 203 9.48 -15.06 -13.50
CA GLU A 203 10.11 -14.97 -14.83
C GLU A 203 10.89 -16.24 -15.20
N LYS A 204 11.17 -17.10 -14.22
CA LYS A 204 11.82 -18.40 -14.41
C LYS A 204 10.82 -19.53 -14.68
N GLY A 205 9.54 -19.23 -14.89
CA GLY A 205 8.51 -20.22 -15.17
C GLY A 205 8.16 -21.06 -13.94
N ILE A 206 7.90 -20.41 -12.81
CA ILE A 206 7.45 -21.11 -11.60
C ILE A 206 6.10 -21.78 -11.89
N GLU A 207 5.96 -23.01 -11.41
CA GLU A 207 4.76 -23.82 -11.52
C GLU A 207 4.07 -23.93 -10.17
N PHE A 208 2.75 -23.78 -10.19
CA PHE A 208 1.88 -23.90 -9.03
C PHE A 208 0.93 -25.07 -9.24
N SER A 209 0.99 -26.07 -8.37
CA SER A 209 0.18 -27.28 -8.47
C SER A 209 -1.04 -27.22 -7.56
N VAL A 210 -2.20 -27.60 -8.08
CA VAL A 210 -3.46 -27.66 -7.32
C VAL A 210 -4.18 -28.95 -7.63
N SER A 211 -4.57 -29.67 -6.57
CA SER A 211 -5.37 -30.88 -6.68
C SER A 211 -6.86 -30.56 -6.69
N VAL A 212 -7.57 -31.03 -7.71
CA VAL A 212 -9.02 -30.82 -7.88
C VAL A 212 -9.74 -32.15 -7.71
N PRO A 213 -10.35 -32.42 -6.54
CA PRO A 213 -10.87 -33.74 -6.18
C PRO A 213 -12.20 -34.10 -6.86
N ALA A 214 -12.90 -33.11 -7.42
CA ALA A 214 -14.21 -33.29 -8.03
C ALA A 214 -14.40 -32.30 -9.20
N LYS A 215 -15.34 -32.61 -10.09
CA LYS A 215 -15.61 -31.76 -11.26
C LYS A 215 -16.11 -30.38 -10.83
N VAL A 216 -15.41 -29.35 -11.30
CA VAL A 216 -15.80 -27.94 -11.12
C VAL A 216 -16.67 -27.47 -12.29
N SER A 217 -17.59 -26.55 -12.01
CA SER A 217 -18.40 -25.87 -13.02
C SER A 217 -17.73 -24.58 -13.51
N ARG A 218 -17.11 -23.86 -12.57
CA ARG A 218 -16.48 -22.56 -12.80
C ARG A 218 -15.33 -22.36 -11.82
N VAL A 219 -14.33 -21.61 -12.27
CA VAL A 219 -13.17 -21.25 -11.48
C VAL A 219 -12.94 -19.75 -11.61
N ARG A 220 -12.72 -19.07 -10.49
CA ARG A 220 -12.20 -17.70 -10.47
C ARG A 220 -10.81 -17.71 -9.88
N LEU A 221 -9.86 -17.21 -10.63
CA LEU A 221 -8.50 -16.96 -10.19
C LEU A 221 -8.36 -15.49 -9.80
N GLU A 222 -7.68 -15.25 -8.69
CA GLU A 222 -7.25 -13.94 -8.26
C GLU A 222 -5.77 -13.99 -7.87
N VAL A 223 -5.01 -12.96 -8.22
CA VAL A 223 -3.58 -12.88 -7.90
C VAL A 223 -3.14 -11.42 -7.84
N LEU A 224 -2.23 -11.07 -6.94
CA LEU A 224 -1.57 -9.77 -6.96
C LEU A 224 -0.32 -9.84 -7.82
N VAL A 225 -0.13 -8.87 -8.71
CA VAL A 225 0.98 -8.82 -9.67
C VAL A 225 1.76 -7.52 -9.52
N ASN A 226 3.09 -7.59 -9.46
CA ASN A 226 4.00 -6.45 -9.40
C ASN A 226 5.05 -6.54 -10.53
N GLY A 227 5.55 -5.39 -11.00
CA GLY A 227 6.62 -5.28 -12.00
C GLY A 227 6.16 -5.17 -13.46
N LEU A 228 4.88 -5.42 -13.76
CA LEU A 228 4.31 -5.21 -15.10
C LEU A 228 4.01 -3.73 -15.36
N GLN A 229 4.29 -3.28 -16.59
CA GLN A 229 3.81 -1.98 -17.09
C GLN A 229 2.28 -1.96 -17.24
N LEU A 230 1.69 -0.76 -17.30
CA LEU A 230 0.23 -0.59 -17.29
C LEU A 230 -0.45 -1.17 -18.53
N ASP A 231 0.22 -1.15 -19.67
CA ASP A 231 -0.22 -1.66 -20.98
C ASP A 231 0.17 -3.13 -21.20
N GLN A 232 0.96 -3.71 -20.31
CA GLN A 232 1.42 -5.09 -20.39
C GLN A 232 0.42 -6.04 -19.73
N THR A 233 0.46 -7.29 -20.21
CA THR A 233 -0.44 -8.34 -19.78
C THR A 233 0.30 -9.58 -19.31
N LEU A 234 -0.34 -10.37 -18.45
CA LEU A 234 0.16 -11.67 -17.98
C LEU A 234 -0.74 -12.80 -18.50
N THR A 235 -0.18 -13.75 -19.23
CA THR A 235 -0.93 -14.89 -19.77
C THR A 235 -0.84 -16.07 -18.81
N LEU A 236 -1.99 -16.66 -18.49
CA LEU A 236 -2.07 -17.88 -17.70
C LEU A 236 -1.98 -19.11 -18.61
N TRP A 237 -1.10 -20.02 -18.23
CA TRP A 237 -0.97 -21.36 -18.77
C TRP A 237 -1.48 -22.37 -17.74
N LEU A 238 -2.25 -23.34 -18.21
CA LEU A 238 -2.79 -24.42 -17.40
C LEU A 238 -2.50 -25.73 -18.11
N ASN A 239 -1.82 -26.66 -17.43
CA ASN A 239 -1.46 -27.96 -17.96
C ASN A 239 -0.75 -27.89 -19.33
N GLY A 240 0.12 -26.90 -19.51
CA GLY A 240 0.88 -26.70 -20.74
C GLY A 240 0.11 -26.05 -21.90
N ALA A 241 -1.11 -25.54 -21.67
CA ALA A 241 -1.87 -24.78 -22.66
C ALA A 241 -2.19 -23.36 -22.17
N ALA A 242 -2.08 -22.37 -23.05
CA ALA A 242 -2.52 -21.00 -22.75
C ALA A 242 -4.05 -20.96 -22.63
N VAL A 243 -4.56 -20.48 -21.48
CA VAL A 243 -6.01 -20.45 -21.19
C VAL A 243 -6.61 -19.06 -21.18
N GLY A 244 -5.79 -18.02 -21.04
CA GLY A 244 -6.26 -16.63 -21.09
C GLY A 244 -5.26 -15.65 -20.52
N THR A 245 -5.67 -14.39 -20.45
CA THR A 245 -4.85 -13.28 -19.96
C THR A 245 -5.53 -12.64 -18.76
N LEU A 246 -4.77 -12.31 -17.71
CA LEU A 246 -5.31 -11.65 -16.52
C LEU A 246 -5.90 -10.28 -16.88
N ALA A 247 -7.09 -9.99 -16.37
CA ALA A 247 -7.61 -8.63 -16.28
C ALA A 247 -6.97 -7.96 -15.07
N LEU A 248 -6.04 -7.03 -15.32
CA LEU A 248 -5.34 -6.28 -14.27
C LEU A 248 -6.09 -5.01 -13.93
N GLU A 249 -6.22 -4.74 -12.63
CA GLU A 249 -6.71 -3.48 -12.11
C GLU A 249 -5.79 -2.33 -12.53
N VAL A 250 -6.39 -1.19 -12.87
CA VAL A 250 -5.68 0.06 -13.10
C VAL A 250 -5.87 0.93 -11.85
N PRO A 251 -4.80 1.19 -11.08
CA PRO A 251 -4.87 2.00 -9.86
C PRO A 251 -5.37 3.42 -10.15
N ASP A 252 -6.02 4.04 -9.16
CA ASP A 252 -6.49 5.42 -9.25
C ASP A 252 -5.34 6.39 -9.52
N LEU A 253 -5.53 7.40 -10.38
CA LEU A 253 -4.47 8.33 -10.78
C LEU A 253 -3.87 9.15 -9.64
N THR A 254 -4.54 9.17 -8.47
CA THR A 254 -4.03 9.79 -7.24
C THR A 254 -3.11 8.86 -6.43
N ASP A 255 -2.95 7.59 -6.83
CA ASP A 255 -2.09 6.64 -6.13
C ASP A 255 -0.63 7.11 -6.19
N PRO A 256 0.08 7.14 -5.04
CA PRO A 256 1.47 7.57 -5.00
C PRO A 256 2.43 6.67 -5.80
N GLY A 257 2.01 5.49 -6.24
CA GLY A 257 2.82 4.57 -7.05
C GLY A 257 3.04 5.05 -8.48
N TYR A 258 2.31 6.07 -8.93
CA TYR A 258 2.48 6.66 -10.25
C TYR A 258 3.72 7.56 -10.33
N GLU A 259 4.69 7.22 -11.18
CA GLU A 259 5.87 8.03 -11.49
C GLU A 259 5.89 8.35 -12.99
N LYS A 260 6.19 9.61 -13.34
CA LYS A 260 6.57 9.97 -14.70
C LYS A 260 8.06 9.69 -14.87
N VAL A 261 8.40 8.75 -15.74
CA VAL A 261 9.79 8.50 -16.13
C VAL A 261 10.28 9.56 -17.14
N GLU A 262 11.60 9.63 -17.36
CA GLU A 262 12.25 10.71 -18.14
C GLU A 262 11.74 10.84 -19.58
N ASP A 263 11.26 9.75 -20.18
CA ASP A 263 10.66 9.69 -21.51
C ASP A 263 9.20 10.20 -21.55
N GLY A 264 8.66 10.60 -20.41
CA GLY A 264 7.28 11.06 -20.24
C GLY A 264 6.26 9.94 -20.05
N THR A 265 6.68 8.68 -20.11
CA THR A 265 5.80 7.52 -19.88
C THR A 265 5.35 7.48 -18.42
N LEU A 266 4.10 7.08 -18.20
CA LEU A 266 3.57 6.88 -16.86
C LEU A 266 3.84 5.44 -16.43
N ARG A 267 4.62 5.27 -15.35
CA ARG A 267 4.87 3.97 -14.73
C ARG A 267 4.11 3.88 -13.41
N PHE A 268 3.59 2.70 -13.12
CA PHE A 268 3.05 2.38 -11.80
C PHE A 268 4.00 1.45 -11.04
N THR A 269 4.15 1.69 -9.74
CA THR A 269 4.92 0.87 -8.80
C THR A 269 3.99 0.37 -7.69
N GLY A 270 3.94 -0.96 -7.53
CA GLY A 270 3.11 -1.60 -6.52
C GLY A 270 2.37 -2.81 -7.07
N TRP A 271 1.63 -3.47 -6.19
CA TRP A 271 0.81 -4.63 -6.52
C TRP A 271 -0.49 -4.22 -7.18
N ARG A 272 -0.83 -4.87 -8.29
CA ARG A 272 -2.12 -4.74 -8.99
C ARG A 272 -2.85 -6.07 -8.95
N LYS A 273 -4.14 -6.04 -8.65
CA LYS A 273 -4.99 -7.23 -8.65
C LYS A 273 -5.24 -7.70 -10.08
N GLY A 274 -4.97 -8.96 -10.35
CA GLY A 274 -5.29 -9.67 -11.57
C GLY A 274 -6.39 -10.69 -11.33
N VAL A 275 -7.36 -10.76 -12.24
CA VAL A 275 -8.45 -11.73 -12.17
C VAL A 275 -8.62 -12.44 -13.51
N LEU A 276 -8.93 -13.74 -13.46
CA LEU A 276 -9.33 -14.52 -14.63
C LEU A 276 -10.43 -15.51 -14.25
N ILE A 277 -11.44 -15.65 -15.11
CA ILE A 277 -12.46 -16.68 -14.99
C ILE A 277 -12.13 -17.80 -15.96
N LEU A 278 -12.09 -19.03 -15.45
CA LEU A 278 -11.93 -20.24 -16.25
C LEU A 278 -13.24 -21.03 -16.23
N ARG A 279 -13.50 -21.70 -17.36
CA ARG A 279 -14.58 -22.68 -17.47
C ARG A 279 -14.15 -23.98 -16.79
N GLY A 280 -15.10 -24.70 -16.21
CA GLY A 280 -14.79 -25.95 -15.51
C GLY A 280 -14.16 -27.04 -16.38
N ASP A 281 -14.38 -27.02 -17.70
CA ASP A 281 -13.74 -27.94 -18.65
C ASP A 281 -12.23 -27.68 -18.85
N GLN A 282 -11.76 -26.48 -18.49
CA GLN A 282 -10.34 -26.13 -18.55
C GLN A 282 -9.56 -26.64 -17.34
N LEU A 283 -10.24 -26.93 -16.22
CA LEU A 283 -9.63 -27.42 -14.98
C LEU A 283 -10.10 -28.87 -14.69
N PRO A 284 -9.47 -29.88 -15.31
CA PRO A 284 -9.86 -31.28 -15.14
C PRO A 284 -9.68 -31.77 -13.70
N LEU A 285 -10.34 -32.89 -13.38
CA LEU A 285 -10.16 -33.61 -12.12
C LEU A 285 -8.72 -34.13 -11.98
N GLY A 286 -8.15 -34.00 -10.80
CA GLY A 286 -6.78 -34.40 -10.47
C GLY A 286 -5.82 -33.22 -10.30
N GLU A 287 -4.54 -33.48 -10.49
CA GLU A 287 -3.49 -32.45 -10.39
C GLU A 287 -3.51 -31.52 -11.60
N ASN A 288 -3.44 -30.23 -11.32
CA ASN A 288 -3.43 -29.16 -12.31
C ASN A 288 -2.24 -28.24 -12.06
N HIS A 289 -1.55 -27.86 -13.13
CA HIS A 289 -0.33 -27.08 -13.09
C HIS A 289 -0.55 -25.71 -13.72
N PHE A 290 -0.48 -24.67 -12.91
CA PHE A 290 -0.61 -23.28 -13.31
C PHE A 290 0.78 -22.67 -13.52
N GLN A 291 0.93 -21.92 -14.61
CA GLN A 291 2.14 -21.15 -14.91
C GLN A 291 1.74 -19.79 -15.46
N PHE A 292 2.55 -18.77 -15.17
CA PHE A 292 2.33 -17.42 -15.69
C PHE A 292 3.43 -17.08 -16.70
N GLN A 293 3.01 -16.72 -17.91
CA GLN A 293 3.93 -16.25 -18.95
C GLN A 293 4.03 -14.73 -18.89
N THR A 294 5.26 -14.25 -18.64
CA THR A 294 5.58 -12.82 -18.60
C THR A 294 5.90 -12.29 -20.00
N PRO A 295 5.71 -10.97 -20.24
CA PRO A 295 6.25 -10.32 -21.42
C PRO A 295 7.78 -10.48 -21.51
N PRO A 296 8.37 -10.55 -22.72
CA PRO A 296 9.81 -10.70 -22.88
C PRO A 296 10.61 -9.62 -22.14
N GLY A 297 11.52 -10.04 -21.27
CA GLY A 297 12.38 -9.15 -20.49
C GLY A 297 11.70 -8.45 -19.29
N ALA A 298 10.39 -8.64 -19.09
CA ALA A 298 9.71 -8.10 -17.92
C ALA A 298 10.12 -8.86 -16.65
N GLN A 299 10.42 -8.11 -15.60
CA GLN A 299 10.59 -8.64 -14.26
C GLN A 299 9.25 -8.55 -13.53
N VAL A 300 8.73 -9.69 -13.08
CA VAL A 300 7.37 -9.80 -12.55
C VAL A 300 7.40 -10.70 -11.32
N ALA A 301 6.74 -10.23 -10.28
CA ALA A 301 6.42 -11.02 -9.11
C ALA A 301 4.91 -11.18 -8.98
N ILE A 302 4.47 -12.30 -8.40
CA ILE A 302 3.10 -12.51 -7.98
C ILE A 302 3.05 -12.81 -6.48
N ARG A 303 1.89 -12.62 -5.86
CA ARG A 303 1.55 -13.13 -4.53
C ARG A 303 0.04 -13.30 -4.39
N ASP A 304 -0.40 -13.89 -3.29
CA ASP A 304 -1.82 -14.09 -2.98
C ASP A 304 -2.56 -14.71 -4.17
N PHE A 305 -2.01 -15.80 -4.71
CA PHE A 305 -2.65 -16.54 -5.78
C PHE A 305 -3.77 -17.40 -5.18
N LEU A 306 -5.00 -16.97 -5.39
CA LEU A 306 -6.21 -17.58 -4.88
C LEU A 306 -7.02 -18.24 -6.00
N LEU A 307 -7.69 -19.33 -5.65
CA LEU A 307 -8.69 -19.97 -6.48
C LEU A 307 -10.02 -20.04 -5.75
N GLN A 308 -11.09 -19.68 -6.45
CA GLN A 308 -12.46 -19.98 -6.05
C GLN A 308 -13.00 -21.05 -6.99
N LEU A 309 -13.21 -22.24 -6.46
CA LEU A 309 -13.64 -23.43 -7.17
C LEU A 309 -15.12 -23.68 -6.88
N GLU A 310 -15.98 -23.53 -7.88
CA GLU A 310 -17.39 -23.87 -7.77
C GLU A 310 -17.59 -25.33 -8.20
N TYR A 311 -17.99 -26.19 -7.27
CA TYR A 311 -18.26 -27.60 -7.57
C TYR A 311 -19.69 -27.80 -8.10
N GLY A 312 -19.84 -28.71 -9.07
CA GLY A 312 -21.14 -29.07 -9.61
C GLY A 312 -22.06 -29.72 -8.56
N ALA A 313 -23.37 -29.69 -8.80
CA ALA A 313 -24.27 -30.61 -8.09
C ALA A 313 -23.92 -32.04 -8.54
N ASN A 314 -23.54 -32.89 -7.58
CA ASN A 314 -23.52 -34.34 -7.81
C ASN A 314 -24.93 -34.84 -8.13
#